data_AF-A0A0R3PA42-F1
#
_entry.id   AF-A0A0R3PA42-F1
#
_cell.length_a   1.000
_cell.length_b   1.000
_cell.length_c   1.000
_cell.angle_alpha   90.00
_cell.angle_beta   90.00
_cell.angle_gamma   90.00
#
_symmetry.space_group_name_H-M   'P 1'
#
loop_
_entity.id
_entity.type
_entity.pdbx_description
1 polymer ?
#
loop_
_entity_poly.entity_id
_entity_poly.type
_entity_poly.pdbx_seq_one_letter_code
_entity_poly.pdbx_strand_id
1 'polypeptide(L)'
;LVRNLLSQSEGAFVVRYSESKRQCLALSVRVPPTHNPACISHYLIVRNQNGYRIKSCDKHFPSLQMLITHHSVMPEKLPVTLTFVQWNASDWTERIDDHLEIDENRNSKFYSSQEHRIEDFVTPKRRSRVYLESYRHSRFIDIA
;
A
#
# COMPACT_ATOMS: atom_id res chain seq x y z
N LEU A 1 -4.12 5.75 4.09
CA LEU A 1 -2.68 5.39 4.02
C LEU A 1 -1.69 6.55 4.31
N VAL A 2 -1.65 7.62 3.49
CA VAL A 2 -0.62 8.68 3.58
C VAL A 2 -0.53 9.32 4.97
N ARG A 3 -1.68 9.54 5.63
CA ARG A 3 -1.73 10.09 6.99
C ARG A 3 -0.95 9.27 8.03
N ASN A 4 -0.85 7.95 7.83
CA ASN A 4 -0.14 7.06 8.75
C ASN A 4 1.38 7.25 8.67
N LEU A 5 1.90 7.99 7.68
CA LEU A 5 3.30 8.44 7.68
C LEU A 5 3.62 9.38 8.85
N LEU A 6 2.62 10.09 9.41
CA LEU A 6 2.85 11.02 10.53
C LEU A 6 3.27 10.29 11.81
N SER A 7 2.94 9.02 11.97
CA SER A 7 3.38 8.19 13.10
C SER A 7 4.69 7.45 12.83
N GLN A 8 5.31 7.67 11.67
CA GLN A 8 6.57 7.05 11.26
C GLN A 8 7.73 8.04 11.38
N SER A 9 8.97 7.52 11.33
CA SER A 9 10.17 8.35 11.34
C SER A 9 10.29 9.18 10.05
N GLU A 10 11.08 10.26 10.11
CA GLU A 10 11.50 10.98 8.89
C GLU A 10 12.15 10.04 7.88
N GLY A 11 11.89 10.27 6.60
CA GLY A 11 12.30 9.40 5.51
C GLY A 11 11.36 8.23 5.22
N ALA A 12 10.44 7.88 6.13
CA ALA A 12 9.41 6.90 5.85
C ALA A 12 8.58 7.32 4.64
N PHE A 13 8.17 6.37 3.80
CA PHE A 13 7.52 6.68 2.54
C PHE A 13 6.48 5.66 2.13
N VAL A 14 5.59 6.09 1.22
CA VAL A 14 4.70 5.21 0.45
C VAL A 14 4.73 5.61 -1.02
N VAL A 15 4.68 4.60 -1.90
CA VAL A 15 4.42 4.81 -3.32
C VAL A 15 2.95 4.51 -3.59
N ARG A 16 2.26 5.43 -4.25
CA ARG A 16 0.83 5.35 -4.54
C ARG A 16 0.53 5.84 -5.94
N TYR A 17 -0.69 5.62 -6.43
CA TYR A 17 -1.17 6.33 -7.61
C TYR A 17 -1.29 7.83 -7.32
N SER A 18 -0.97 8.65 -8.31
CA SER A 18 -1.14 10.10 -8.21
C SER A 18 -2.61 10.48 -8.35
N GLU A 19 -3.12 11.26 -7.40
CA GLU A 19 -4.48 11.82 -7.44
C GLU A 19 -4.61 12.94 -8.48
N SER A 20 -3.54 13.71 -8.69
CA SER A 20 -3.53 14.88 -9.58
C SER A 20 -3.20 14.54 -11.04
N LYS A 21 -2.57 13.39 -11.30
CA LYS A 21 -2.09 13.00 -12.64
C LYS A 21 -2.43 11.53 -12.90
N ARG A 22 -3.35 11.31 -13.84
CA ARG A 22 -3.75 9.96 -14.27
C ARG A 22 -2.53 9.16 -14.72
N GLN A 23 -2.55 7.85 -14.43
CA GLN A 23 -1.51 6.88 -14.81
C GLN A 23 -0.08 7.18 -14.31
N CYS A 24 0.08 8.16 -13.42
CA CYS A 24 1.35 8.45 -12.78
C CYS A 24 1.39 7.90 -11.36
N LEU A 25 2.60 7.66 -10.85
CA LEU A 25 2.81 7.33 -9.45
C LEU A 25 3.20 8.60 -8.67
N ALA A 26 2.97 8.59 -7.37
CA ALA A 26 3.43 9.60 -6.44
C ALA A 26 4.16 8.95 -5.27
N LEU A 27 5.31 9.50 -4.93
CA LEU A 27 6.08 9.18 -3.73
C LEU A 27 5.66 10.18 -2.64
N SER A 28 5.07 9.68 -1.56
CA SER A 28 4.75 10.49 -0.38
C SER A 28 5.74 10.16 0.72
N VAL A 29 6.38 11.16 1.30
CA VAL A 29 7.49 10.98 2.25
C VAL A 29 7.22 11.79 3.51
N ARG A 30 7.47 11.19 4.68
CA ARG A 30 7.57 11.90 5.96
C ARG A 30 8.86 12.74 5.95
N VAL A 31 8.70 14.05 6.07
CA VAL A 31 9.80 15.02 5.99
C VAL A 31 9.87 15.87 7.26
N PRO A 32 11.01 16.51 7.54
CA PRO A 32 11.13 17.41 8.67
C PRO A 32 10.13 18.58 8.60
N PRO A 33 9.61 19.07 9.74
CA PRO A 33 8.73 20.25 9.79
C PRO A 33 9.37 21.51 9.19
N THR A 34 10.71 21.60 9.24
CA THR A 34 11.49 22.70 8.66
C THR A 34 11.42 22.76 7.13
N HIS A 35 11.18 21.61 6.47
CA HIS A 35 11.00 21.54 5.02
C HIS A 35 9.53 21.76 4.62
N ASN A 36 8.61 21.16 5.38
CA ASN A 36 7.17 21.29 5.14
C ASN A 36 6.44 21.22 6.50
N PRO A 37 5.64 22.23 6.88
CA PRO A 37 4.94 22.24 8.16
C PRO A 37 3.92 21.10 8.30
N ALA A 38 3.34 20.60 7.20
CA ALA A 38 2.48 19.41 7.20
C ALA A 38 3.28 18.10 7.37
N CYS A 39 4.61 18.19 7.34
CA CYS A 39 5.58 17.11 7.49
C CYS A 39 5.42 15.95 6.50
N ILE A 40 4.64 16.12 5.44
CA ILE A 40 4.51 15.17 4.34
C ILE A 40 4.70 15.92 3.03
N SER A 41 5.66 15.48 2.22
CA SER A 41 5.89 15.99 0.87
C SER A 41 5.54 14.93 -0.18
N HIS A 42 5.03 15.39 -1.33
CA HIS A 42 4.61 14.55 -2.44
C HIS A 42 5.44 14.84 -3.69
N TYR A 43 5.99 13.79 -4.29
CA TYR A 43 6.80 13.87 -5.50
C TYR A 43 6.20 13.01 -6.59
N LEU A 44 6.06 13.56 -7.80
CA LEU A 44 5.54 12.81 -8.93
C LEU A 44 6.62 11.88 -9.48
N ILE A 45 6.32 10.59 -9.58
CA ILE A 45 7.15 9.63 -10.30
C ILE A 45 6.57 9.48 -11.72
N VAL A 46 7.41 9.77 -12.71
CA VAL A 46 7.09 9.68 -14.12
C VAL A 46 7.74 8.42 -14.69
N ARG A 47 6.97 7.66 -15.47
CA ARG A 47 7.47 6.54 -16.27
C ARG A 47 7.50 6.95 -17.74
N ASN A 48 8.63 6.73 -18.40
CA ASN A 48 8.78 6.91 -19.84
C ASN A 48 9.64 5.78 -20.44
N GLN A 49 10.03 5.90 -21.70
CA GLN A 49 10.87 4.91 -22.40
C GLN A 49 12.24 4.70 -21.73
N ASN A 50 12.75 5.71 -21.02
CA ASN A 50 14.04 5.67 -20.33
C ASN A 50 13.92 5.08 -18.90
N GLY A 51 12.71 4.72 -18.46
CA GLY A 51 12.45 4.15 -17.15
C GLY A 51 11.65 5.08 -16.23
N TYR A 52 12.02 5.10 -14.96
CA TYR A 52 11.34 5.81 -13.87
C TYR A 52 12.20 6.96 -13.35
N ARG A 53 11.58 8.09 -13.05
CA ARG A 53 12.26 9.19 -12.35
C ARG A 53 11.29 9.99 -11.50
N ILE A 54 11.82 10.68 -10.49
CA ILE A 54 11.10 11.77 -9.83
C ILE A 54 11.09 12.97 -10.79
N LYS A 55 9.94 13.63 -10.99
CA LYS A 55 9.77 14.71 -11.98
C LYS A 55 10.79 15.85 -11.83
N SER A 56 11.20 16.15 -10.60
CA SER A 56 12.19 17.19 -10.26
C SER A 56 13.65 16.71 -10.34
N CYS A 57 13.89 15.43 -10.61
CA CYS A 57 15.22 14.86 -10.83
C CYS A 57 15.43 14.54 -12.32
N ASP A 58 16.68 14.62 -12.76
CA ASP A 58 17.05 14.33 -14.15
C ASP A 58 17.39 12.84 -14.37
N LYS A 59 17.82 12.15 -13.30
CA LYS A 59 18.26 10.77 -13.36
C LYS A 59 17.10 9.79 -13.57
N HIS A 60 17.23 8.91 -14.55
CA HIS A 60 16.31 7.81 -14.81
C HIS A 60 16.83 6.50 -14.22
N PHE A 61 15.88 5.66 -13.81
CA PHE A 61 16.14 4.34 -13.26
C PHE A 61 15.36 3.29 -14.05
N PRO A 62 15.94 2.11 -14.34
CA PRO A 62 15.29 1.08 -15.14
C PRO A 62 14.03 0.50 -14.47
N SER A 63 13.95 0.58 -13.13
CA SER A 63 12.81 0.11 -12.36
C SER A 63 12.47 1.05 -11.20
N LEU A 64 11.23 0.99 -10.73
CA LEU A 64 10.80 1.72 -9.53
C LEU A 64 11.62 1.31 -8.30
N GLN A 65 11.97 0.02 -8.16
CA GLN A 65 12.79 -0.46 -7.05
C GLN A 65 14.16 0.20 -7.04
N MET A 66 14.83 0.30 -8.21
CA MET A 66 16.13 0.97 -8.33
C MET A 66 16.07 2.45 -7.95
N LEU A 67 15.00 3.14 -8.35
CA LEU A 67 14.76 4.53 -7.94
C LEU A 67 14.68 4.64 -6.42
N ILE A 68 13.89 3.78 -5.77
CA ILE A 68 13.72 3.79 -4.31
C ILE A 68 15.04 3.46 -3.59
N THR A 69 15.74 2.40 -4.00
CA THR A 69 17.03 2.01 -3.41
C THR A 69 18.10 3.08 -3.58
N HIS A 70 18.11 3.80 -4.70
CA HIS A 70 19.02 4.92 -4.88
C HIS A 70 18.72 6.04 -3.88
N HIS A 71 17.45 6.43 -3.76
CA HIS A 71 17.05 7.53 -2.86
C HIS A 71 17.09 7.17 -1.37
N SER A 72 17.23 5.89 -1.01
CA SER A 72 17.49 5.49 0.38
C SER A 72 18.92 5.77 0.84
N VAL A 73 19.86 5.94 -0.10
CA VAL A 73 21.26 6.24 0.21
C VAL A 73 21.68 7.65 -0.19
N MET A 74 21.05 8.23 -1.23
CA MET A 74 21.34 9.59 -1.70
C MET A 74 20.05 10.42 -1.77
N PRO A 75 19.93 11.52 -1.02
CA PRO A 75 18.70 12.32 -1.01
C PRO A 75 18.47 13.03 -2.35
N GLU A 76 19.53 13.47 -3.03
CA GLU A 76 19.48 14.33 -4.22
C GLU A 76 18.59 15.57 -4.02
N LYS A 77 17.41 15.62 -4.65
CA LYS A 77 16.43 16.70 -4.53
C LYS A 77 15.41 16.47 -3.41
N LEU A 78 15.49 15.35 -2.69
CA LEU A 78 14.66 15.08 -1.53
C LEU A 78 15.28 15.74 -0.28
N PRO A 79 14.46 16.20 0.68
CA PRO A 79 14.95 16.80 1.93
C PRO A 79 15.59 15.77 2.87
N VAL A 80 15.26 14.49 2.69
CA VAL A 80 15.76 13.35 3.49
C VAL A 80 15.92 12.13 2.58
N THR A 81 16.78 11.20 2.99
CA THR A 81 16.86 9.88 2.36
C THR A 81 15.64 9.04 2.69
N LEU A 82 15.28 8.12 1.80
CA LEU A 82 14.18 7.19 2.02
C LEU A 82 14.57 6.13 3.06
N THR A 83 13.67 5.88 4.00
CA THR A 83 13.84 4.86 5.03
C THR A 83 12.76 3.80 4.89
N PHE A 84 13.17 2.54 4.84
CA PHE A 84 12.23 1.41 4.85
C PHE A 84 11.68 1.22 6.26
N VAL A 85 10.36 1.28 6.39
CA VAL A 85 9.66 1.03 7.65
C VAL A 85 8.80 -0.21 7.51
N GLN A 86 8.58 -0.90 8.63
CA GLN A 86 7.67 -2.02 8.69
C GLN A 86 6.25 -1.50 8.89
N TRP A 87 5.40 -1.74 7.91
CA TRP A 87 3.98 -1.40 7.99
C TRP A 87 3.20 -2.57 8.58
N ASN A 88 2.33 -2.28 9.53
CA ASN A 88 1.38 -3.24 10.06
C ASN A 88 0.13 -3.28 9.18
N ALA A 89 -0.60 -4.40 9.20
CA ALA A 89 -1.85 -4.54 8.44
C ALA A 89 -2.87 -3.43 8.78
N SER A 90 -2.92 -3.03 10.05
CA SER A 90 -3.75 -1.93 10.55
C SER A 90 -3.43 -0.58 9.93
N ASP A 91 -2.21 -0.38 9.44
CA ASP A 91 -1.78 0.88 8.83
C ASP A 91 -2.31 1.04 7.39
N TRP A 92 -2.83 -0.04 6.80
CA TRP A 92 -3.47 -0.02 5.48
C TRP A 92 -4.99 0.05 5.57
N THR A 93 -5.55 -0.29 6.73
CA THR A 93 -6.98 -0.15 6.99
C THR A 93 -7.29 1.32 7.22
N GLU A 94 -7.95 1.96 6.27
CA GLU A 94 -8.61 3.22 6.58
C GLU A 94 -9.66 2.88 7.62
N ARG A 95 -9.48 3.36 8.87
CA ARG A 95 -10.54 3.34 9.87
C ARG A 95 -11.76 3.95 9.20
N ILE A 96 -12.70 3.10 8.84
CA ILE A 96 -14.06 3.49 8.53
C ILE A 96 -14.59 3.91 9.90
N ASP A 97 -14.41 5.19 10.23
CA ASP A 97 -15.21 5.81 11.28
C ASP A 97 -16.63 5.93 10.73
N ASP A 98 -17.43 4.89 10.94
CA ASP A 98 -18.89 4.94 10.87
C ASP A 98 -19.38 4.50 12.25
N HIS A 99 -19.81 5.39 13.16
CA HIS A 99 -21.14 6.00 13.10
C HIS A 99 -22.28 5.01 12.79
N LEU A 100 -22.18 3.76 13.24
CA LEU A 100 -23.34 2.91 13.51
C LEU A 100 -23.96 3.25 14.87
N GLU A 101 -24.45 4.48 15.02
CA GLU A 101 -25.51 4.79 15.99
C GLU A 101 -26.83 4.84 15.22
N ILE A 102 -27.44 3.69 14.90
CA ILE A 102 -28.90 3.57 14.73
C ILE A 102 -29.36 2.17 15.19
N ASP A 103 -30.16 2.21 16.25
CA ASP A 103 -31.14 1.27 16.80
C ASP A 103 -30.71 -0.11 17.32
N GLU A 104 -30.51 -0.15 18.64
CA GLU A 104 -30.96 -1.27 19.46
C GLU A 104 -32.42 -1.61 19.10
N ASN A 105 -32.68 -2.82 18.58
CA ASN A 105 -33.75 -3.73 19.01
C ASN A 105 -33.99 -4.83 17.97
N ARG A 106 -34.08 -6.08 18.46
CA ARG A 106 -34.42 -7.35 17.78
C ARG A 106 -33.27 -8.08 17.10
N ASN A 107 -32.47 -8.80 17.90
CA ASN A 107 -32.51 -10.27 17.93
C ASN A 107 -31.41 -10.82 18.86
N SER A 108 -31.46 -10.49 20.15
CA SER A 108 -30.70 -11.21 21.17
C SER A 108 -31.47 -12.48 21.52
N LYS A 109 -31.10 -13.61 20.91
CA LYS A 109 -31.37 -15.00 21.34
C LYS A 109 -31.06 -15.92 20.16
N PHE A 110 -29.80 -16.28 19.91
CA PHE A 110 -29.52 -17.54 19.18
C PHE A 110 -28.09 -18.09 19.28
N TYR A 111 -27.14 -17.44 19.97
CA TYR A 111 -25.77 -17.97 20.13
C TYR A 111 -25.34 -18.09 21.60
N SER A 112 -26.21 -18.66 22.42
CA SER A 112 -25.80 -19.33 23.65
C SER A 112 -26.43 -20.73 23.62
N SER A 113 -25.66 -21.73 24.02
CA SER A 113 -25.97 -23.17 23.96
C SER A 113 -25.55 -23.90 22.68
N GLN A 114 -24.24 -24.17 22.54
CA GLN A 114 -23.73 -25.53 22.33
C GLN A 114 -22.20 -25.51 22.29
N GLU A 115 -21.61 -25.50 23.47
CA GLU A 115 -20.29 -26.06 23.69
C GLU A 115 -20.52 -27.50 24.11
N HIS A 116 -20.03 -28.47 23.33
CA HIS A 116 -19.60 -29.82 23.73
C HIS A 116 -19.34 -30.69 22.48
N ARG A 117 -18.07 -30.99 22.22
CA ARG A 117 -17.49 -32.35 22.07
C ARG A 117 -16.39 -32.39 20.98
N ILE A 118 -15.19 -32.71 21.43
CA ILE A 118 -13.94 -32.94 20.70
C ILE A 118 -14.00 -34.29 19.94
N GLU A 119 -13.12 -34.43 18.93
CA GLU A 119 -12.60 -35.62 18.21
C GLU A 119 -12.90 -35.56 16.70
N ASP A 120 -12.04 -35.86 15.73
CA ASP A 120 -10.59 -36.12 15.61
C ASP A 120 -10.30 -36.17 14.08
N PHE A 121 -9.09 -35.78 13.65
CA PHE A 121 -8.40 -36.05 12.37
C PHE A 121 -9.15 -36.11 11.01
N VAL A 122 -8.70 -35.32 10.01
CA VAL A 122 -8.28 -35.76 8.65
C VAL A 122 -7.87 -34.55 7.77
N THR A 123 -6.79 -34.76 7.00
CA THR A 123 -6.02 -33.92 6.06
C THR A 123 -6.83 -33.25 4.90
N PRO A 124 -6.23 -32.27 4.18
CA PRO A 124 -6.95 -31.28 3.37
C PRO A 124 -7.52 -31.84 2.05
N LYS A 125 -8.78 -31.51 1.75
CA LYS A 125 -9.41 -31.86 0.46
C LYS A 125 -8.95 -30.92 -0.67
N ARG A 126 -8.26 -31.54 -1.65
CA ARG A 126 -7.90 -31.05 -2.99
C ARG A 126 -8.94 -30.08 -3.57
N ARG A 127 -8.53 -28.83 -3.88
CA ARG A 127 -9.32 -27.93 -4.72
C ARG A 127 -9.21 -28.33 -6.20
N SER A 128 -10.32 -28.19 -6.93
CA SER A 128 -10.54 -28.70 -8.27
C SER A 128 -9.63 -28.04 -9.32
N ARG A 129 -9.21 -28.84 -10.32
CA ARG A 129 -8.37 -28.44 -11.47
C ARG A 129 -8.98 -27.30 -12.30
N VAL A 130 -10.29 -27.13 -12.22
CA VAL A 130 -11.08 -26.09 -12.92
C VAL A 130 -10.84 -24.69 -12.33
N TYR A 131 -10.48 -24.56 -11.06
CA TYR A 131 -10.18 -23.27 -10.43
C TYR A 131 -8.79 -22.72 -10.78
N LEU A 132 -7.87 -23.58 -11.23
CA LEU A 132 -6.51 -23.18 -11.64
C LEU A 132 -6.45 -22.68 -13.10
N GLU A 133 -7.40 -23.07 -13.95
CA GLU A 133 -7.41 -22.62 -15.35
C GLU A 133 -7.90 -21.17 -15.51
N SER A 134 -8.75 -20.67 -14.61
CA SER A 134 -9.16 -19.26 -14.61
C SER A 134 -8.00 -18.29 -14.30
N TYR A 135 -6.97 -18.74 -13.58
CA TYR A 135 -5.77 -17.95 -13.30
C TYR A 135 -4.70 -18.05 -14.39
N ARG A 136 -4.78 -19.04 -15.29
CA ARG A 136 -3.84 -19.18 -16.41
C ARG A 136 -4.19 -18.34 -17.64
N HIS A 137 -5.40 -17.77 -17.71
CA HIS A 137 -5.87 -17.08 -18.91
C HIS A 137 -5.92 -15.54 -18.85
N SER A 138 -5.47 -14.89 -17.76
CA SER A 138 -5.49 -13.42 -17.69
C SER A 138 -4.09 -12.78 -17.71
N ARG A 139 -3.26 -13.18 -18.67
CA ARG A 139 -2.10 -12.39 -19.16
C ARG A 139 -1.86 -12.58 -20.66
N PHE A 140 -2.51 -11.74 -21.46
CA PHE A 140 -2.02 -11.20 -22.73
C PHE A 140 -2.54 -9.75 -22.70
N ILE A 141 -1.74 -8.68 -22.59
CA ILE A 141 -0.83 -8.11 -23.60
C ILE A 141 -1.38 -8.31 -25.00
N ASP A 142 -2.40 -7.52 -25.35
CA ASP A 142 -2.63 -7.14 -26.73
C ASP A 142 -1.76 -5.92 -27.04
N ILE A 143 -0.78 -6.17 -27.90
CA ILE A 143 -0.06 -5.17 -28.69
C ILE A 143 -0.91 -4.98 -29.96
N ALA A 144 -1.32 -3.74 -30.20
CA ALA A 144 -1.67 -3.23 -31.52
C ALA A 144 -0.83 -1.96 -31.72
#